data_AF-A0A0H2S0E9-F1
#
_entry.id   AF-A0A0H2S0E9-F1
#
_cell.length_a   1.000
_cell.length_b   1.000
_cell.length_c   1.000
_cell.angle_alpha   90.00
_cell.angle_beta   90.00
_cell.angle_gamma   90.00
#
_symmetry.space_group_name_H-M   'P 1'
#
loop_
_entity.id
_entity.type
_entity.pdbx_description
1 polymer ?
#
loop_
_entity_poly.entity_id
_entity_poly.type
_entity_poly.pdbx_seq_one_letter_code
_entity_poly.pdbx_strand_id
1 'polypeptide(L)'
;MLRNGTYILENCGISRAVDLNGADHCSLIAHPKHGWANQQWRFTGLGKGWAISSALKPIGDGYVLPLLGSRSGIGYDLMTCSFPVAWDVKGAESPGPKGEGTDAIYQISWPRSDFVLEVNVSEKETKLNLGNKSPCPIEEAALHRRREKKAKMTRPQVLRLPQRSQRQLRNREDERTILSPSIRLKVVAHDRDGNQLKHENVLC
;
A
#
# COMPACT_ATOMS: atom_id res chain seq x y z
N MET A 1 0.96 -13.03 8.32
CA MET A 1 2.01 -12.20 8.97
C MET A 1 3.22 -12.14 8.04
N LEU A 2 3.85 -10.98 7.83
CA LEU A 2 5.05 -10.87 6.99
C LEU A 2 6.23 -11.59 7.64
N ARG A 3 7.06 -12.27 6.84
CA ARG A 3 8.26 -12.98 7.30
C ARG A 3 9.49 -12.40 6.62
N ASN A 4 10.68 -12.76 7.11
CA ASN A 4 11.91 -12.47 6.38
C ASN A 4 11.90 -13.26 5.07
N GLY A 5 12.26 -12.62 3.96
CA GLY A 5 12.21 -13.27 2.66
C GLY A 5 12.33 -12.29 1.49
N THR A 6 12.27 -12.83 0.28
CA THR A 6 12.25 -12.05 -0.96
C THR A 6 10.83 -12.03 -1.51
N TYR A 7 10.38 -10.86 -1.93
CA TYR A 7 9.00 -10.60 -2.34
C TYR A 7 8.97 -9.76 -3.62
N ILE A 8 7.89 -9.90 -4.38
CA ILE A 8 7.54 -8.93 -5.43
C ILE A 8 6.46 -8.02 -4.86
N LEU A 9 6.70 -6.72 -4.94
CA LEU A 9 5.76 -5.71 -4.49
C LEU A 9 4.93 -5.28 -5.69
N GLU A 10 3.62 -5.53 -5.67
CA GLU A 10 2.71 -5.17 -6.76
C GLU A 10 1.71 -4.12 -6.29
N ASN A 11 1.43 -3.14 -7.13
CA ASN A 11 0.34 -2.21 -6.87
C ASN A 11 -1.02 -2.87 -7.14
N CYS A 12 -1.91 -2.86 -6.15
CA CYS A 12 -3.24 -3.46 -6.25
C CYS A 12 -4.14 -2.85 -7.34
N GLY A 13 -3.90 -1.59 -7.73
CA GLY A 13 -4.78 -0.84 -8.63
C GLY A 13 -4.35 -0.86 -10.10
N ILE A 14 -3.07 -1.03 -10.40
CA ILE A 14 -2.54 -0.91 -11.77
C ILE A 14 -1.74 -2.13 -12.26
N SER A 15 -1.65 -3.20 -11.46
CA SER A 15 -0.98 -4.45 -11.82
C SER A 15 0.47 -4.27 -12.30
N ARG A 16 1.19 -3.33 -11.68
CA ARG A 16 2.62 -3.06 -11.92
C ARG A 16 3.43 -3.39 -10.67
N ALA A 17 4.63 -3.92 -10.87
CA ALA A 17 5.56 -4.24 -9.80
C ALA A 17 6.47 -3.03 -9.49
N VAL A 18 6.89 -2.92 -8.22
CA VAL A 18 7.96 -2.02 -7.82
C VAL A 18 9.27 -2.54 -8.41
N ASP A 19 9.92 -1.70 -9.17
CA ASP A 19 11.06 -2.04 -10.01
C ASP A 19 12.19 -1.04 -9.76
N LEU A 20 13.39 -1.56 -9.52
CA LEU A 20 14.61 -0.77 -9.49
C LEU A 20 15.03 -0.48 -10.93
N ASN A 21 14.99 0.80 -11.31
CA ASN A 21 15.29 1.23 -12.67
C ASN A 21 16.65 0.69 -13.13
N GLY A 22 16.60 -0.15 -14.17
CA GLY A 22 17.80 -0.81 -14.71
C GLY A 22 18.77 0.16 -15.40
N ALA A 23 18.35 1.39 -15.71
CA ALA A 23 19.21 2.38 -16.37
C ALA A 23 20.08 3.17 -15.37
N ASP A 24 19.52 3.57 -14.22
CA ASP A 24 20.21 4.39 -13.22
C ASP A 24 20.58 3.60 -11.95
N HIS A 25 20.06 2.38 -11.78
CA HIS A 25 20.28 1.52 -10.63
C HIS A 25 20.00 2.18 -9.27
N CYS A 26 19.15 3.21 -9.28
CA CYS A 26 18.93 4.08 -8.14
C CYS A 26 17.45 4.37 -7.92
N SER A 27 16.74 4.77 -8.99
CA SER A 27 15.35 5.21 -8.89
C SER A 27 14.38 4.03 -8.86
N LEU A 28 13.28 4.19 -8.13
CA LEU A 28 12.18 3.21 -8.13
C LEU A 28 11.06 3.64 -9.09
N ILE A 29 10.66 2.70 -9.96
CA ILE A 29 9.59 2.87 -10.94
C ILE A 29 8.56 1.75 -10.79
N ALA A 30 7.32 1.98 -11.26
CA ALA A 30 6.37 0.88 -11.40
C ALA A 30 6.39 0.37 -12.84
N HIS A 31 6.75 -0.90 -13.01
CA HIS A 31 6.99 -1.53 -14.30
C HIS A 31 6.11 -2.78 -14.45
N PRO A 32 5.77 -3.23 -15.67
CA PRO A 32 5.09 -4.50 -15.85
C PRO A 32 5.86 -5.64 -15.18
N LYS A 33 5.14 -6.53 -14.50
CA LYS A 33 5.74 -7.65 -13.78
C LYS A 33 6.47 -8.57 -14.76
N HIS A 34 7.77 -8.78 -14.52
CA HIS A 34 8.60 -9.79 -15.19
C HIS A 34 9.43 -10.63 -14.21
N GLY A 35 9.46 -10.28 -12.92
CA GLY A 35 10.01 -11.13 -11.85
C GLY A 35 11.54 -11.22 -11.80
N TRP A 36 12.25 -10.38 -12.56
CA TRP A 36 13.71 -10.32 -12.50
C TRP A 36 14.20 -9.70 -11.19
N ALA A 37 15.50 -9.77 -10.94
CA ALA A 37 16.10 -9.37 -9.66
C ALA A 37 15.86 -7.89 -9.29
N ASN A 38 15.66 -7.00 -10.27
CA ASN A 38 15.29 -5.61 -10.06
C ASN A 38 13.83 -5.41 -9.59
N GLN A 39 12.97 -6.43 -9.67
CA GLN A 39 11.60 -6.44 -9.12
C GLN A 39 11.47 -7.23 -7.82
N GLN A 40 12.60 -7.74 -7.31
CA GLN A 40 12.64 -8.57 -6.12
C GLN A 40 13.19 -7.77 -4.93
N TRP A 41 12.45 -7.82 -3.82
CA TRP A 41 12.69 -7.02 -2.63
C TRP A 41 12.84 -7.91 -1.40
N ARG A 42 13.97 -7.82 -0.72
CA ARG A 42 14.24 -8.56 0.51
C ARG A 42 13.71 -7.77 1.70
N PHE A 43 12.86 -8.42 2.49
CA PHE A 43 12.38 -7.92 3.77
C PHE A 43 13.15 -8.61 4.89
N THR A 44 13.74 -7.80 5.77
CA THR A 44 14.46 -8.27 6.95
C THR A 44 13.98 -7.49 8.17
N GLY A 45 13.62 -8.17 9.26
CA GLY A 45 13.24 -7.49 10.50
C GLY A 45 14.32 -6.53 10.98
N LEU A 46 13.94 -5.29 11.32
CA LEU A 46 14.83 -4.26 11.84
C LEU A 46 14.16 -3.52 13.00
N GLY A 47 14.44 -3.96 14.23
CA GLY A 47 13.79 -3.44 15.43
C GLY A 47 12.28 -3.67 15.40
N LYS A 48 11.50 -2.58 15.43
CA LYS A 48 10.02 -2.60 15.35
C LYS A 48 9.47 -2.59 13.92
N GLY A 49 10.33 -2.41 12.92
CA GLY A 49 9.95 -2.30 11.52
C GLY A 49 10.71 -3.30 10.63
N TRP A 50 10.76 -2.99 9.35
CA TRP A 50 11.36 -3.82 8.32
C TRP A 50 12.38 -3.05 7.49
N ALA A 51 13.58 -3.61 7.34
CA ALA A 51 14.48 -3.20 6.28
C ALA A 51 14.00 -3.79 4.95
N ILE A 52 13.99 -2.97 3.91
CA ILE A 52 13.63 -3.35 2.54
C ILE A 52 14.84 -3.07 1.65
N SER A 53 15.35 -4.08 0.96
CA SER A 53 16.49 -3.96 0.05
C SER A 53 16.23 -4.64 -1.29
N SER A 54 16.88 -4.17 -2.36
CA SER A 54 16.85 -4.87 -3.65
C SER A 54 17.54 -6.24 -3.57
N ALA A 55 17.09 -7.20 -4.37
CA ALA A 55 17.80 -8.47 -4.58
C ALA A 55 18.83 -8.41 -5.72
N LEU A 56 18.86 -7.32 -6.51
CA LEU A 56 19.77 -7.15 -7.65
C LEU A 56 21.24 -7.00 -7.19
N LYS A 57 22.12 -7.87 -7.71
CA LYS A 57 23.59 -7.75 -7.56
C LYS A 57 24.19 -7.10 -8.81
N PRO A 58 25.32 -6.35 -8.75
CA PRO A 58 26.25 -6.16 -7.62
C PRO A 58 25.90 -4.96 -6.73
N ILE A 59 24.68 -4.41 -6.81
CA ILE A 59 24.19 -3.33 -5.95
C ILE A 59 23.89 -3.93 -4.56
N GLY A 60 24.96 -4.43 -3.95
CA GLY A 60 24.98 -5.10 -2.66
C GLY A 60 24.33 -4.20 -1.63
N ASP A 61 23.41 -4.81 -0.89
CA ASP A 61 22.68 -4.20 0.22
C ASP A 61 22.01 -2.86 -0.09
N GLY A 62 21.64 -2.61 -1.36
CA GLY A 62 20.86 -1.42 -1.75
C GLY A 62 19.52 -1.40 -1.03
N TYR A 63 19.47 -0.75 0.13
CA TYR A 63 18.28 -0.49 0.93
C TYR A 63 17.47 0.64 0.31
N VAL A 64 16.17 0.68 0.54
CA VAL A 64 15.36 1.84 0.10
C VAL A 64 15.47 2.94 1.15
N LEU A 65 16.20 4.04 0.86
CA LEU A 65 16.12 5.31 1.60
C LEU A 65 15.40 6.37 0.74
N PRO A 66 14.39 7.05 1.28
CA PRO A 66 13.97 8.35 0.80
C PRO A 66 14.83 9.40 1.49
N LEU A 67 15.75 10.06 0.78
CA LEU A 67 16.36 11.29 1.29
C LEU A 67 17.08 12.00 0.14
N LEU A 68 17.05 13.32 -0.06
CA LEU A 68 16.35 14.45 0.56
C LEU A 68 16.64 15.62 -0.42
N GLY A 69 15.65 16.25 -1.06
CA GLY A 69 15.92 17.52 -1.76
C GLY A 69 15.00 17.96 -2.89
N SER A 70 14.26 17.07 -3.56
CA SER A 70 13.29 17.48 -4.58
C SER A 70 11.91 17.00 -4.19
N ARG A 71 11.10 17.92 -3.65
CA ARG A 71 9.66 17.76 -3.70
C ARG A 71 9.30 17.88 -5.17
N SER A 72 9.16 16.75 -5.87
CA SER A 72 8.33 16.78 -7.08
C SER A 72 6.95 17.25 -6.62
N GLY A 73 6.20 18.00 -7.45
CA GLY A 73 4.92 18.61 -7.03
C GLY A 73 3.89 17.63 -6.44
N ILE A 74 4.18 16.33 -6.44
CA ILE A 74 3.32 15.21 -6.09
C ILE A 74 3.88 14.36 -4.92
N GLY A 75 5.12 14.58 -4.43
CA GLY A 75 5.65 13.83 -3.28
C GLY A 75 7.18 13.88 -3.12
N TYR A 76 7.71 12.92 -2.37
CA TYR A 76 9.16 12.68 -2.27
C TYR A 76 9.55 11.46 -3.09
N ASP A 77 10.50 11.61 -4.01
CA ASP A 77 10.97 10.51 -4.84
C ASP A 77 11.75 9.48 -4.01
N LEU A 78 11.66 8.21 -4.40
CA LEU A 78 12.33 7.09 -3.72
C LEU A 78 13.55 6.60 -4.48
N MET A 79 14.64 6.39 -3.73
CA MET A 79 15.92 5.94 -4.26
C MET A 79 16.48 4.79 -3.40
N THR A 80 17.45 4.06 -3.95
CA THR A 80 18.25 3.10 -3.18
C THR A 80 19.40 3.79 -2.46
N CYS A 81 19.90 3.15 -1.40
CA CYS A 81 20.98 3.63 -0.55
C CYS A 81 21.71 2.47 0.14
N SER A 82 22.79 2.79 0.85
CA SER A 82 23.58 1.80 1.59
C SER A 82 23.17 1.61 3.05
N PHE A 83 22.20 2.37 3.57
CA PHE A 83 21.85 2.34 5.00
C PHE A 83 20.40 1.88 5.22
N PRO A 84 20.17 0.84 6.04
CA PRO A 84 18.83 0.31 6.23
C PRO A 84 17.95 1.26 7.05
N VAL A 85 16.66 1.31 6.70
CA VAL A 85 15.62 1.99 7.48
C VAL A 85 14.53 1.02 7.89
N ALA A 86 13.99 1.20 9.09
CA ALA A 86 12.96 0.35 9.68
C ALA A 86 11.55 0.81 9.26
N TRP A 87 11.11 0.43 8.06
CA TRP A 87 9.78 0.75 7.53
C TRP A 87 8.65 0.15 8.38
N ASP A 88 7.56 0.90 8.50
CA ASP A 88 6.33 0.42 9.13
C ASP A 88 5.52 -0.37 8.09
N VAL A 89 5.38 -1.68 8.30
CA VAL A 89 4.64 -2.56 7.38
C VAL A 89 3.44 -3.17 8.09
N LYS A 90 2.24 -2.78 7.65
CA LYS A 90 0.97 -3.21 8.24
C LYS A 90 0.20 -4.08 7.26
N GLY A 91 -0.08 -5.32 7.64
CA GLY A 91 -0.95 -6.21 6.87
C GLY A 91 -2.41 -5.80 7.00
N ALA A 92 -3.12 -5.77 5.88
CA ALA A 92 -4.56 -5.74 5.83
C ALA A 92 -5.05 -7.12 5.37
N GLU A 93 -5.90 -7.74 6.17
CA GLU A 93 -6.64 -8.92 5.71
C GLU A 93 -7.60 -8.46 4.62
N SER A 94 -7.34 -8.90 3.38
CA SER A 94 -8.35 -8.86 2.34
C SER A 94 -9.01 -10.23 2.33
N PRO A 95 -10.33 -10.34 2.57
CA PRO A 95 -11.03 -11.58 2.29
C PRO A 95 -10.88 -11.85 0.80
N GLY A 96 -10.06 -12.83 0.45
CA GLY A 96 -10.00 -13.32 -0.92
C GLY A 96 -11.38 -13.82 -1.35
N PRO A 97 -11.68 -13.86 -2.67
CA PRO A 97 -12.82 -14.60 -3.16
C PRO A 97 -12.77 -16.04 -2.60
N LYS A 98 -13.90 -16.53 -2.10
CA LYS A 98 -13.98 -17.82 -1.38
C LYS A 98 -13.31 -18.94 -2.20
N GLY A 99 -12.23 -19.52 -1.65
CA GLY A 99 -11.56 -20.70 -2.21
C GLY A 99 -10.23 -20.42 -2.92
N GLU A 100 -9.85 -19.15 -3.11
CA GLU A 100 -8.51 -18.78 -3.58
C GLU A 100 -7.71 -18.19 -2.41
N GLY A 101 -6.48 -18.67 -2.21
CA GLY A 101 -5.62 -18.27 -1.10
C GLY A 101 -5.59 -16.74 -0.92
N THR A 102 -5.63 -16.27 0.33
CA THR A 102 -5.65 -14.83 0.61
C THR A 102 -4.32 -14.21 0.25
N ASP A 103 -4.29 -13.45 -0.83
CA ASP A 103 -3.19 -12.53 -1.09
C ASP A 103 -3.12 -11.51 0.05
N ALA A 104 -1.95 -11.43 0.68
CA ALA A 104 -1.73 -10.50 1.77
C ALA A 104 -1.44 -9.10 1.20
N ILE A 105 -2.32 -8.15 1.55
CA ILE A 105 -2.15 -6.75 1.17
C ILE A 105 -1.42 -6.05 2.31
N TYR A 106 -0.39 -5.29 1.99
CA TYR A 106 0.35 -4.53 2.98
C TYR A 106 0.38 -3.05 2.64
N GLN A 107 0.29 -2.23 3.69
CA GLN A 107 0.63 -0.83 3.63
C GLN A 107 2.07 -0.68 4.13
N ILE A 108 2.93 -0.09 3.30
CA ILE A 108 4.32 0.24 3.64
C ILE A 108 4.38 1.74 3.89
N SER A 109 4.87 2.13 5.06
CA SER A 109 4.85 3.53 5.51
C SER A 109 6.20 3.93 6.08
N TRP A 110 6.53 5.19 5.87
CA TRP A 110 7.73 5.77 6.43
C TRP A 110 7.64 5.79 7.97
N PRO A 111 8.75 5.54 8.69
CA PRO A 111 8.68 5.28 10.12
C PRO A 111 8.16 6.50 10.88
N ARG A 112 7.15 6.29 11.72
CA ARG A 112 6.57 7.35 12.58
C ARG A 112 6.06 8.57 11.80
N SER A 113 5.62 8.40 10.56
CA SER A 113 4.96 9.46 9.79
C SER A 113 3.69 8.95 9.13
N ASP A 114 2.95 9.88 8.55
CA ASP A 114 1.80 9.57 7.70
C ASP A 114 2.22 9.39 6.23
N PHE A 115 3.51 9.27 5.90
CA PHE A 115 3.92 9.05 4.52
C PHE A 115 3.84 7.56 4.16
N VAL A 116 3.21 7.26 3.03
CA VAL A 116 3.04 5.89 2.53
C VAL A 116 3.72 5.75 1.17
N LEU A 117 4.16 4.52 0.88
CA LEU A 117 4.72 4.18 -0.41
C LEU A 117 3.61 4.19 -1.48
N GLU A 118 3.71 5.10 -2.44
CA GLU A 118 2.71 5.29 -3.50
C GLU A 118 3.35 5.18 -4.88
N VAL A 119 2.54 4.74 -5.86
CA VAL A 119 2.91 4.81 -7.27
C VAL A 119 2.23 6.03 -7.87
N ASN A 120 3.03 6.97 -8.35
CA ASN A 120 2.52 8.09 -9.10
C ASN A 120 2.51 7.73 -10.59
N VAL A 121 1.30 7.58 -11.14
CA VAL A 121 1.09 7.32 -12.56
C VAL A 121 0.89 8.65 -13.27
N SER A 122 1.91 9.09 -14.01
CA SER A 122 1.78 10.18 -14.98
C SER A 122 1.86 9.63 -16.40
N GLU A 123 1.42 10.42 -17.37
CA GLU A 123 1.51 10.06 -18.80
C GLU A 123 2.95 9.78 -19.27
N LYS A 124 3.94 10.37 -18.60
CA LYS A 124 5.35 10.34 -19.02
C LYS A 124 6.20 9.39 -18.19
N GLU A 125 5.84 9.18 -16.93
CA GLU A 125 6.64 8.40 -15.98
C GLU A 125 5.74 7.72 -14.94
N THR A 126 6.09 6.49 -14.57
CA THR A 126 5.50 5.79 -13.43
C THR A 126 6.52 5.69 -12.31
N LYS A 127 6.61 6.74 -11.50
CA LYS A 127 7.58 6.83 -10.39
C LYS A 127 6.98 6.37 -9.07
N LEU A 128 7.80 5.79 -8.21
CA LEU A 128 7.42 5.56 -6.82
C LEU A 128 7.83 6.71 -5.93
N ASN A 129 6.87 7.19 -5.15
CA ASN A 129 7.04 8.34 -4.27
C ASN A 129 6.50 8.03 -2.87
N LEU A 130 6.85 8.87 -1.90
CA LEU A 130 6.14 8.98 -0.64
C LEU A 130 5.03 10.03 -0.76
N GLY A 131 3.79 9.58 -0.59
CA GLY A 131 2.61 10.42 -0.53
C GLY A 131 2.02 10.47 0.88
N ASN A 132 1.17 11.45 1.16
CA ASN A 132 0.43 11.49 2.41
C ASN A 132 -0.55 10.32 2.44
N LYS A 133 -0.65 9.63 3.59
CA LYS A 133 -1.65 8.61 3.87
C LYS A 133 -3.01 9.24 3.64
N SER A 134 -3.60 8.97 2.48
CA SER A 134 -4.99 9.35 2.29
C SER A 134 -5.85 8.45 3.18
N PRO A 135 -6.96 8.97 3.74
CA PRO A 135 -7.86 8.17 4.56
C PRO A 135 -8.26 6.92 3.80
N CYS A 136 -7.97 5.76 4.37
CA CYS A 136 -8.32 4.50 3.73
C CYS A 136 -9.85 4.41 3.62
N PRO A 137 -10.45 4.19 2.44
CA PRO A 137 -11.91 4.10 2.30
C PRO A 137 -12.52 2.98 3.17
N ILE A 138 -11.74 1.95 3.52
CA ILE A 138 -12.17 0.90 4.45
C ILE A 138 -12.07 1.36 5.90
N GLU A 139 -11.04 2.12 6.28
CA GLU A 139 -10.99 2.74 7.61
C GLU A 139 -12.12 3.78 7.75
N GLU A 140 -12.42 4.56 6.70
CA GLU A 140 -13.55 5.47 6.67
C GLU A 140 -14.88 4.71 6.73
N ALA A 141 -15.07 3.65 5.95
CA ALA A 141 -16.29 2.84 6.01
C ALA A 141 -16.44 2.15 7.37
N ALA A 142 -15.36 1.65 7.97
CA ALA A 142 -15.36 1.06 9.31
C ALA A 142 -15.61 2.11 10.39
N LEU A 143 -15.03 3.31 10.25
CA LEU A 143 -15.23 4.45 11.15
C LEU A 143 -16.66 4.97 11.04
N HIS A 144 -17.21 5.04 9.82
CA HIS A 144 -18.61 5.39 9.55
C HIS A 144 -19.54 4.38 10.22
N ARG A 145 -19.32 3.07 10.04
CA ARG A 145 -20.09 2.01 10.73
C ARG A 145 -20.00 2.12 12.26
N ARG A 146 -18.82 2.47 12.81
CA ARG A 146 -18.64 2.70 14.26
C ARG A 146 -19.43 3.93 14.74
N ARG A 147 -19.39 5.03 13.99
CA ARG A 147 -20.14 6.26 14.29
C ARG A 147 -21.64 6.03 14.24
N GLU A 148 -22.16 5.31 13.25
CA GLU A 148 -23.57 4.95 13.16
C GLU A 148 -24.03 4.07 14.33
N LYS A 149 -23.24 3.07 14.73
CA LYS A 149 -23.54 2.23 15.90
C LYS A 149 -23.61 3.06 17.18
N LYS A 150 -22.65 3.99 17.38
CA LYS A 150 -22.64 4.89 18.54
C LYS A 150 -23.86 5.84 18.53
N ALA A 151 -24.20 6.42 17.38
CA ALA A 151 -25.37 7.30 17.25
C ALA A 151 -26.69 6.58 17.54
N LYS A 152 -26.82 5.30 17.15
CA LYS A 152 -28.00 4.47 17.49
C LYS A 152 -28.10 4.16 18.99
N MET A 153 -26.98 3.96 19.69
CA MET A 153 -26.98 3.73 21.14
C MET A 153 -27.28 4.99 21.97
N THR A 154 -27.03 6.18 21.42
CA THR A 154 -27.16 7.44 22.18
C THR A 154 -28.50 8.15 21.94
N ARG A 155 -29.43 7.57 21.16
CA ARG A 155 -30.72 8.20 20.86
C ARG A 155 -31.71 7.93 22.01
N PRO A 156 -32.16 8.96 22.75
CA PRO A 156 -33.25 8.79 23.70
C PRO A 156 -34.53 8.43 22.93
N GLN A 157 -35.36 7.55 23.49
CA GLN A 157 -36.69 7.26 22.96
C GLN A 157 -37.60 8.50 23.12
N VAL A 158 -37.47 9.48 22.23
CA VAL A 158 -38.44 10.56 22.14
C VAL A 158 -39.61 10.06 21.30
N LEU A 159 -40.82 10.14 21.87
CA LEU A 159 -42.10 9.82 21.25
C LEU A 159 -42.16 10.36 19.81
N ARG A 160 -42.42 9.47 18.85
CA ARG A 160 -42.56 9.82 17.42
C ARG A 160 -43.88 10.56 17.21
N LEU A 161 -43.82 11.83 16.82
CA LEU A 161 -44.92 12.53 16.15
C LEU A 161 -44.99 12.14 14.66
N PRO A 162 -46.17 12.21 14.01
CA PRO A 162 -46.35 11.76 12.64
C PRO A 162 -45.64 12.69 11.64
N GLN A 163 -44.76 12.15 10.81
CA GLN A 163 -44.05 12.90 9.78
C GLN A 163 -44.91 13.05 8.51
N ARG A 164 -45.29 14.29 8.20
CA ARG A 164 -45.74 14.68 6.86
C ARG A 164 -44.62 15.46 6.17
N SER A 165 -44.31 15.02 4.94
CA SER A 165 -43.60 15.74 3.88
C SER A 165 -42.19 16.29 4.17
N GLN A 166 -41.17 15.46 3.96
CA GLN A 166 -39.87 15.91 3.42
C GLN A 166 -39.39 14.90 2.38
N ARG A 167 -39.96 15.02 1.18
CA ARG A 167 -39.54 14.28 -0.01
C ARG A 167 -39.28 15.31 -1.09
N GLN A 168 -38.10 15.94 -1.04
CA GLN A 168 -37.44 16.65 -2.13
C GLN A 168 -36.21 17.36 -1.55
N LEU A 169 -35.14 17.44 -2.35
CA LEU A 169 -33.82 18.01 -2.03
C LEU A 169 -32.84 17.06 -1.34
N ARG A 170 -32.31 16.12 -2.12
CA ARG A 170 -30.91 15.64 -2.05
C ARG A 170 -30.72 14.66 -3.20
N ASN A 171 -30.44 15.20 -4.38
CA ASN A 171 -29.94 14.47 -5.54
C ASN A 171 -29.32 15.52 -6.45
N ARG A 172 -28.04 15.82 -6.23
CA ARG A 172 -27.08 16.47 -7.15
C ARG A 172 -25.90 16.95 -6.31
N GLU A 173 -24.97 16.05 -6.03
CA GLU A 173 -23.58 16.33 -5.65
C GLU A 173 -22.88 14.98 -5.38
N ASP A 174 -22.85 14.10 -6.38
CA ASP A 174 -22.07 12.85 -6.31
C ASP A 174 -21.65 12.48 -7.74
N GLU A 175 -20.72 13.25 -8.32
CA GLU A 175 -20.00 12.81 -9.52
C GLU A 175 -18.79 13.73 -9.77
N ARG A 176 -17.81 13.67 -8.86
CA ARG A 176 -16.40 13.99 -9.10
C ARG A 176 -15.57 13.59 -7.88
N THR A 177 -15.70 12.34 -7.46
CA THR A 177 -14.66 11.72 -6.64
C THR A 177 -13.51 11.39 -7.58
N ILE A 178 -12.58 12.35 -7.75
CA ILE A 178 -11.24 12.03 -8.20
C ILE A 178 -10.71 11.07 -7.14
N LEU A 179 -10.76 9.77 -7.44
CA LEU A 179 -10.11 8.73 -6.68
C LEU A 179 -8.63 9.13 -6.64
N SER A 180 -8.20 9.81 -5.58
CA SER A 180 -6.80 9.77 -5.19
C SER A 180 -6.63 8.36 -4.66
N PRO A 181 -6.05 7.43 -5.45
CA PRO A 181 -5.98 6.06 -4.99
C PRO A 181 -4.92 6.05 -3.90
N SER A 182 -5.34 5.95 -2.63
CA SER A 182 -4.43 5.48 -1.59
C SER A 182 -3.97 4.10 -2.03
N ILE A 183 -2.76 4.03 -2.55
CA ILE A 183 -2.26 2.84 -3.21
C ILE A 183 -1.95 1.79 -2.15
N ARG A 184 -2.52 0.61 -2.35
CA ARG A 184 -2.19 -0.57 -1.59
C ARG A 184 -1.19 -1.38 -2.39
N LEU A 185 -0.16 -1.87 -1.71
CA LEU A 185 0.75 -2.83 -2.32
C LEU A 185 0.28 -4.23 -1.91
N LYS A 186 -0.08 -5.01 -2.93
CA LYS A 186 -0.16 -6.45 -2.81
C LYS A 186 1.28 -6.95 -2.74
N VAL A 187 1.66 -7.51 -1.60
CA VAL A 187 2.97 -8.13 -1.48
C VAL A 187 2.77 -9.59 -1.84
N VAL A 188 3.28 -9.96 -3.01
CA VAL A 188 3.26 -11.34 -3.45
C VAL A 188 4.57 -11.98 -3.00
N ALA A 189 4.44 -12.96 -2.11
CA ALA A 189 5.57 -13.78 -1.69
C ALA A 189 5.91 -14.76 -2.80
N HIS A 190 7.18 -14.83 -3.18
CA HIS A 190 7.69 -15.80 -4.11
C HIS A 190 8.73 -16.67 -3.41
N ASP A 191 8.82 -17.96 -3.76
CA ASP A 191 9.90 -18.83 -3.33
C ASP A 191 11.20 -18.50 -4.07
N ARG A 192 12.27 -19.26 -3.80
CA ARG A 192 13.58 -19.06 -4.45
C ARG A 192 13.54 -19.26 -5.97
N ASP A 193 12.56 -20.01 -6.46
CA ASP A 193 12.39 -20.35 -7.87
C ASP A 193 11.40 -19.40 -8.57
N GLY A 194 10.90 -18.39 -7.86
CA GLY A 194 9.97 -17.39 -8.39
C GLY A 194 8.51 -17.84 -8.39
N ASN A 195 8.17 -18.99 -7.80
CA ASN A 195 6.79 -19.43 -7.69
C ASN A 195 6.08 -18.68 -6.57
N GLN A 196 4.83 -18.27 -6.80
CA GLN A 196 4.02 -17.62 -5.77
C GLN A 196 3.78 -18.59 -4.60
N LEU A 197 4.18 -18.20 -3.39
CA LEU A 197 3.89 -18.94 -2.17
C LEU A 197 2.42 -18.79 -1.83
N LYS A 198 1.65 -19.88 -1.95
CA LYS A 198 0.28 -19.95 -1.42
C LYS A 198 0.32 -20.00 0.11
N HIS A 199 -0.56 -19.26 0.77
CA HIS A 199 -0.61 -19.11 2.24
C HIS A 199 -0.63 -20.44 3.01
N GLU A 200 -1.08 -21.53 2.38
CA GLU A 200 -1.21 -22.86 2.98
C GLU A 200 0.13 -23.59 3.18
N ASN A 201 1.21 -23.18 2.51
CA ASN A 201 2.50 -23.90 2.55
C ASN A 201 3.51 -23.32 3.56
N VAL A 202 3.09 -22.43 4.47
CA VAL A 202 3.99 -21.74 5.40
C VAL A 202 3.81 -22.24 6.84
N LEU A 203 3.93 -23.56 7.01
CA LEU A 203 4.04 -24.22 8.32
C LEU A 203 5.32 -25.07 8.36
N CYS A 204 6.42 -24.47 8.80
CA CYS A 204 7.60 -25.07 9.40
C CYS A 204 8.27 -23.98 10.25
#